data_AF-A0A3D5WRS2-F1
#
_entry.id   AF-A0A3D5WRS2-F1
#
_cell.length_a   1.000
_cell.length_b   1.000
_cell.length_c   1.000
_cell.angle_alpha   90.00
_cell.angle_beta   90.00
_cell.angle_gamma   90.00
#
_symmetry.space_group_name_H-M   'P 1'
#
loop_
_entity.id
_entity.type
_entity.pdbx_description
1 polymer ?
#
loop_
_entity_poly.entity_id
_entity_poly.type
_entity_poly.pdbx_seq_one_letter_code
_entity_poly.pdbx_strand_id
1 'polypeptide(L)'
;MKKWYDEEYEWTIEVIGYLRGDKTEGLCRNGEEIGDVYKCTYGCPVNAQGQGICSKTMTVMFPIMEAVRSGGDLTKIGGESKYEKTVVCPDGCVIFKMTAVPTGAKNFHTGGFYEKA
;
A
#
# COMPACT_ATOMS: atom_id res chain seq x y z
N MET A 1 14.83 -10.84 7.12
CA MET A 1 15.16 -11.23 5.73
C MET A 1 16.33 -10.39 5.25
N LYS A 2 17.24 -10.92 4.41
CA LYS A 2 18.25 -10.09 3.74
C LYS A 2 17.58 -9.28 2.64
N LYS A 3 17.75 -7.94 2.65
CA LYS A 3 17.22 -7.03 1.63
C LYS A 3 18.30 -6.86 0.56
N TRP A 4 18.20 -7.63 -0.51
CA TRP A 4 19.20 -7.63 -1.60
C TRP A 4 18.99 -6.52 -2.61
N TYR A 5 17.77 -6.00 -2.72
CA TYR A 5 17.37 -5.02 -3.71
C TYR A 5 16.71 -3.84 -3.03
N ASP A 6 17.09 -2.65 -3.47
CA ASP A 6 16.41 -1.41 -3.13
C ASP A 6 15.22 -1.24 -4.08
N GLU A 7 14.04 -1.04 -3.50
CA GLU A 7 12.79 -0.89 -4.25
C GLU A 7 12.62 0.54 -4.77
N GLU A 8 12.02 0.69 -5.94
CA GLU A 8 11.80 1.99 -6.60
C GLU A 8 10.86 2.92 -5.85
N TYR A 9 10.02 2.35 -4.97
CA TYR A 9 8.98 3.09 -4.26
C TYR A 9 8.91 2.67 -2.79
N GLU A 10 8.80 3.67 -1.92
CA GLU A 10 8.27 3.51 -0.57
C GLU A 10 6.78 3.87 -0.56
N TRP A 11 5.99 3.08 0.15
CA TRP A 11 4.57 3.28 0.33
C TRP A 11 4.26 3.69 1.76
N THR A 12 3.41 4.69 1.91
CA THR A 12 2.70 5.02 3.15
C THR A 12 1.22 4.75 2.94
N ILE A 13 0.62 4.00 3.86
CA ILE A 13 -0.81 3.70 3.87
C ILE A 13 -1.37 4.22 5.19
N GLU A 14 -2.26 5.20 5.11
CA GLU A 14 -2.86 5.84 6.28
C GLU A 14 -4.35 5.53 6.35
N VAL A 15 -4.86 5.20 7.53
CA VAL A 15 -6.29 5.11 7.79
C VAL A 15 -6.84 6.53 7.96
N ILE A 16 -7.67 6.97 7.02
CA ILE A 16 -8.18 8.35 6.99
C ILE A 16 -9.66 8.46 7.39
N GLY A 17 -10.34 7.33 7.59
CA GLY A 17 -11.74 7.34 7.95
C GLY A 17 -12.40 5.97 7.92
N TYR A 18 -13.69 5.96 8.24
CA TYR A 18 -14.54 4.78 8.15
C TYR A 18 -15.64 5.04 7.13
N LEU A 19 -15.98 4.02 6.33
CA LEU A 19 -17.05 4.16 5.33
C LEU A 19 -18.43 4.22 5.99
N ARG A 20 -18.60 3.53 7.12
CA ARG A 20 -19.87 3.45 7.84
C ARG A 20 -19.63 3.65 9.33
N GLY A 21 -20.34 4.62 9.92
CA GLY A 21 -20.27 4.91 11.35
C GLY A 21 -18.97 5.59 11.75
N ASP A 22 -18.62 5.46 13.03
CA ASP A 22 -17.56 6.20 13.73
C ASP A 22 -16.56 5.29 14.46
N LYS A 23 -16.67 3.96 14.28
CA LYS A 23 -15.80 2.99 14.95
C LYS A 23 -15.53 1.74 14.13
N THR A 24 -14.50 1.00 14.52
CA THR A 24 -14.14 -0.30 13.93
C THR A 24 -14.37 -1.49 14.87
N GLU A 25 -14.63 -1.24 16.16
CA GLU A 25 -14.96 -2.30 17.13
C GLU A 25 -16.19 -3.10 16.68
N GLY A 26 -16.02 -4.42 16.54
CA GLY A 26 -17.03 -5.34 16.04
C GLY A 26 -17.21 -5.37 14.51
N LEU A 27 -16.43 -4.57 13.76
CA LEU A 27 -16.53 -4.45 12.30
C LEU A 27 -15.21 -4.76 11.58
N CYS A 28 -14.07 -4.39 12.17
CA CYS A 28 -12.74 -4.64 11.62
C CYS A 28 -11.97 -5.63 12.49
N ARG A 29 -11.68 -6.83 11.97
CA ARG A 29 -10.88 -7.84 12.70
C ARG A 29 -9.43 -7.43 12.92
N ASN A 30 -8.91 -6.51 12.09
CA ASN A 30 -7.55 -5.99 12.25
C ASN A 30 -7.48 -4.85 13.27
N GLY A 31 -8.63 -4.30 13.71
CA GLY A 31 -8.68 -3.22 14.69
C GLY A 31 -8.12 -1.88 14.21
N GLU A 32 -8.15 -1.61 12.90
CA GLU A 32 -7.67 -0.36 12.32
C GLU A 32 -8.34 0.87 12.97
N GLU A 33 -7.56 1.91 13.24
CA GLU A 33 -8.03 3.19 13.77
C GLU A 33 -7.57 4.37 12.89
N ILE A 34 -8.35 5.45 12.84
CA ILE A 34 -7.95 6.68 12.13
C ILE A 34 -6.61 7.18 12.65
N GLY A 35 -5.68 7.44 11.73
CA GLY A 35 -4.30 7.82 12.05
C GLY A 35 -3.33 6.64 12.13
N ASP A 36 -3.80 5.40 11.99
CA ASP A 36 -2.89 4.26 11.79
C ASP A 36 -2.13 4.43 10.48
N VAL A 37 -0.81 4.25 10.56
CA VAL A 37 0.10 4.39 9.42
C VAL A 37 0.91 3.11 9.25
N TYR A 38 0.86 2.57 8.05
CA TYR A 38 1.64 1.43 7.60
C TYR A 38 2.65 1.87 6.56
N LYS A 39 3.80 1.23 6.57
CA LYS A 39 4.84 1.43 5.57
C LYS A 39 5.29 0.12 4.96
N CYS A 40 5.61 0.16 3.67
CA CYS A 40 6.34 -0.90 3.00
C CYS A 40 7.11 -0.39 1.81
N THR A 41 7.99 -1.25 1.30
CA THR A 41 8.49 -1.14 -0.07
C THR A 41 7.82 -2.21 -0.93
N TYR A 42 8.25 -3.48 -0.82
CA TYR A 42 7.64 -4.62 -1.55
C TYR A 42 6.84 -5.59 -0.66
N GLY A 43 7.29 -5.82 0.58
CA GLY A 43 6.57 -6.70 1.51
C GLY A 43 5.22 -6.13 1.92
N CYS A 44 4.41 -6.92 2.64
CA CYS A 44 3.16 -6.41 3.18
C CYS A 44 3.41 -5.19 4.09
N PRO A 45 2.55 -4.14 4.02
CA PRO A 45 2.62 -2.99 4.90
C PRO A 45 2.54 -3.38 6.37
N VAL A 46 3.42 -2.81 7.18
CA VAL A 46 3.42 -2.96 8.64
C VAL A 46 3.43 -1.59 9.32
N ASN A 47 2.75 -1.48 10.45
CA ASN A 47 2.78 -0.28 11.28
C ASN A 47 4.07 -0.25 12.14
N ALA A 48 4.25 0.81 12.93
CA ALA A 48 5.42 0.97 13.80
C ALA A 48 5.58 -0.15 14.86
N GLN A 49 4.50 -0.88 15.17
CA GLN A 49 4.48 -2.01 16.10
C GLN A 49 4.74 -3.35 15.40
N GLY A 50 4.95 -3.34 14.08
CA GLY A 50 5.15 -4.55 13.28
C GLY A 50 3.88 -5.32 12.95
N GLN A 51 2.69 -4.76 13.20
CA GLN A 51 1.42 -5.37 12.82
C GLN A 51 1.11 -5.07 11.36
N GLY A 52 0.68 -6.08 10.62
CA GLY A 52 0.42 -5.98 9.18
C GLY A 52 -1.00 -5.59 8.83
N ILE A 53 -1.17 -4.98 7.65
CA ILE A 53 -2.49 -4.81 7.04
C ILE A 53 -3.12 -6.18 6.77
N CYS A 54 -4.43 -6.30 6.98
CA CYS A 54 -5.14 -7.55 6.76
C CYS A 54 -5.05 -8.05 5.30
N SER A 55 -5.00 -9.37 5.14
CA SER A 55 -4.84 -10.03 3.84
C SER A 55 -5.95 -9.69 2.84
N LYS A 56 -7.18 -9.43 3.33
CA LYS A 56 -8.31 -9.04 2.48
C LYS A 56 -8.04 -7.71 1.78
N THR A 57 -7.60 -6.70 2.52
CA THR A 57 -7.28 -5.38 1.97
C THR A 57 -6.10 -5.45 1.00
N MET A 58 -5.12 -6.33 1.24
CA MET A 58 -4.00 -6.53 0.32
C MET A 58 -4.41 -7.00 -1.08
N THR A 59 -5.55 -7.69 -1.24
CA THR A 59 -6.07 -8.08 -2.56
C THR A 59 -6.41 -6.88 -3.45
N VAL A 60 -6.68 -5.71 -2.85
CA VAL A 60 -6.93 -4.44 -3.55
C VAL A 60 -5.66 -3.61 -3.65
N MET A 61 -4.86 -3.56 -2.58
CA MET A 61 -3.68 -2.70 -2.53
C MET A 61 -2.55 -3.22 -3.43
N PHE A 62 -2.31 -4.52 -3.49
CA PHE A 62 -1.18 -5.07 -4.25
C PHE A 62 -1.26 -4.72 -5.75
N PRO A 63 -2.40 -4.90 -6.46
CA PRO A 63 -2.52 -4.46 -7.85
C PRO A 63 -2.27 -2.96 -8.07
N ILE A 64 -2.68 -2.11 -7.12
CA ILE A 64 -2.43 -0.66 -7.19
C ILE A 64 -0.93 -0.38 -7.08
N MET A 65 -0.24 -1.09 -6.18
CA MET A 65 1.20 -0.96 -6.03
C MET A 65 1.97 -1.43 -7.27
N GLU A 66 1.54 -2.53 -7.88
CA GLU A 66 2.11 -3.04 -9.14
C GLU A 66 1.85 -2.09 -10.31
N ALA A 67 0.70 -1.42 -10.35
CA ALA A 67 0.42 -0.41 -11.37
C ALA A 67 1.45 0.73 -11.33
N VAL A 68 1.84 1.21 -10.14
CA VAL A 68 2.91 2.22 -10.01
C VAL A 68 4.26 1.65 -10.42
N ARG A 69 4.62 0.44 -9.98
CA ARG A 69 5.91 -0.21 -10.34
C ARG A 69 6.05 -0.48 -11.84
N SER A 70 4.94 -0.64 -12.55
CA SER A 70 4.94 -0.73 -14.02
C SER A 70 5.15 0.60 -14.74
N GLY A 71 5.46 1.69 -14.01
CA GLY A 71 5.59 3.04 -14.55
C GLY A 71 4.25 3.73 -14.79
N GLY A 72 3.17 3.23 -14.17
CA GLY A 72 1.81 3.70 -14.36
C GLY A 72 1.49 5.04 -13.67
N ASP A 73 0.22 5.41 -13.77
CA ASP A 73 -0.34 6.64 -13.22
C ASP A 73 -1.68 6.31 -12.55
N LEU A 74 -1.76 6.50 -11.22
CA LEU A 74 -2.95 6.12 -10.45
C LEU A 74 -4.20 6.92 -10.82
N THR A 75 -4.08 8.11 -11.42
CA THR A 75 -5.24 8.87 -11.91
C THR A 75 -6.04 8.08 -12.95
N LYS A 76 -5.40 7.18 -13.70
CA LYS A 76 -6.03 6.31 -14.71
C LYS A 76 -6.90 5.21 -14.11
N ILE A 77 -6.78 4.98 -12.80
CA ILE A 77 -7.64 4.07 -12.04
C ILE A 77 -8.38 4.82 -10.91
N GLY A 78 -8.56 6.14 -11.06
CA GLY A 78 -9.30 6.98 -10.12
C GLY A 78 -8.54 7.28 -8.82
N GLY A 79 -7.22 7.44 -8.88
CA GLY A 79 -6.42 8.04 -7.82
C GLY A 79 -6.45 9.56 -7.86
N GLU A 80 -6.16 10.20 -6.73
CA GLU A 80 -6.16 11.66 -6.58
C GLU A 80 -4.95 12.31 -7.25
N SER A 81 -3.87 11.55 -7.45
CA SER A 81 -2.69 11.98 -8.20
C SER A 81 -2.00 10.79 -8.86
N LYS A 82 -0.85 11.02 -9.52
CA LYS A 82 -0.04 9.94 -10.10
C LYS A 82 0.34 8.86 -9.08
N TYR A 83 0.56 9.25 -7.83
CA TYR A 83 1.07 8.36 -6.77
C TYR A 83 0.18 8.31 -5.52
N GLU A 84 -1.03 8.86 -5.59
CA GLU A 84 -2.00 8.80 -4.48
C GLU A 84 -3.30 8.15 -4.93
N LYS A 85 -3.82 7.26 -4.08
CA LYS A 85 -5.14 6.66 -4.27
C LYS A 85 -5.81 6.35 -2.93
N THR A 86 -7.03 6.83 -2.74
CA THR A 86 -7.89 6.35 -1.64
C THR A 86 -8.64 5.08 -2.03
N VAL A 87 -8.71 4.13 -1.11
CA VAL A 87 -9.43 2.85 -1.26
C VAL A 87 -10.25 2.53 -0.02
N VAL A 88 -11.36 1.83 -0.22
CA VAL A 88 -12.14 1.23 0.87
C VAL A 88 -11.73 -0.22 1.00
N CYS A 89 -11.59 -0.71 2.24
CA CYS A 89 -11.35 -2.13 2.49
C CYS A 89 -12.48 -2.99 1.89
N PRO A 90 -12.22 -4.25 1.48
CA PRO A 90 -13.26 -5.08 0.87
C PRO A 90 -14.40 -5.51 1.80
N ASP A 91 -14.34 -5.19 3.10
CA ASP A 91 -15.45 -5.34 4.04
C ASP A 91 -16.31 -4.06 4.15
N GLY A 92 -15.91 -2.96 3.48
CA GLY A 92 -16.64 -1.70 3.52
C GLY A 92 -16.58 -0.99 4.88
N CYS A 93 -15.52 -1.23 5.65
CA CYS A 93 -15.35 -0.68 7.00
C CYS A 93 -14.42 0.53 7.01
N VAL A 94 -13.19 0.38 6.50
CA VAL A 94 -12.09 1.32 6.68
C VAL A 94 -11.69 1.95 5.35
N ILE A 95 -11.39 3.25 5.37
CA ILE A 95 -10.89 4.03 4.23
C ILE A 95 -9.40 4.26 4.42
N PHE A 96 -8.61 3.82 3.44
CA PHE A 96 -7.16 3.98 3.43
C PHE A 96 -6.74 4.97 2.34
N LYS A 97 -5.82 5.89 2.66
CA LYS A 97 -5.07 6.67 1.67
C LYS A 97 -3.74 5.97 1.43
N MET A 98 -3.46 5.62 0.17
CA MET A 98 -2.17 5.09 -0.25
C MET A 98 -1.37 6.19 -0.94
N THR A 99 -0.11 6.37 -0.56
CA THR A 99 0.83 7.30 -1.18
C THR A 99 2.14 6.58 -1.49
N ALA A 100 2.59 6.66 -2.75
CA ALA A 100 3.90 6.16 -3.18
C ALA A 100 4.91 7.31 -3.33
N VAL A 101 6.15 7.08 -2.89
CA VAL A 101 7.27 8.01 -3.03
C VAL A 101 8.40 7.32 -3.79
N PRO A 102 8.85 7.86 -4.95
CA PRO A 102 10.01 7.33 -5.64
C PRO A 102 11.28 7.42 -4.78
N THR A 103 12.06 6.35 -4.74
CA THR A 103 13.34 6.28 -4.01
C THR A 103 14.55 6.65 -4.89
N GLY A 104 14.37 6.62 -6.22
CA GLY A 104 15.44 6.75 -7.20
C GLY A 104 16.17 5.44 -7.53
N ALA A 105 15.78 4.31 -6.91
CA ALA A 105 16.28 2.99 -7.26
C ALA A 105 15.82 2.56 -8.67
N LYS A 106 16.47 1.53 -9.21
CA LYS A 106 16.12 0.98 -10.53
C LYS A 106 14.99 -0.04 -10.41
N ASN A 107 14.14 -0.11 -11.42
CA ASN A 107 13.15 -1.18 -11.56
C ASN A 107 13.78 -2.56 -11.52
N PHE A 108 13.12 -3.49 -10.82
CA PHE A 108 13.60 -4.86 -10.69
C PHE A 108 13.73 -5.57 -12.05
N HIS A 109 12.76 -5.36 -12.95
CA HIS A 109 12.72 -5.99 -14.26
C HIS A 109 13.59 -5.29 -15.29
N THR A 110 13.42 -3.97 -15.46
CA THR A 110 14.20 -3.23 -16.47
C THR A 110 15.61 -2.87 -16.00
N GLY A 111 15.92 -3.08 -14.72
CA GLY A 111 17.26 -2.95 -14.16
C GLY A 111 18.15 -4.18 -14.39
N GLY A 112 17.60 -5.27 -14.94
CA GLY A 112 18.36 -6.48 -15.30
C GLY A 112 18.86 -7.29 -14.11
N PHE A 113 18.21 -7.19 -12.95
CA PHE A 113 18.70 -7.82 -11.71
C PHE A 113 18.71 -9.36 -11.74
N TYR A 114 17.96 -9.98 -12.65
CA TYR A 114 17.92 -11.44 -12.84
C TYR A 114 18.64 -11.92 -14.12
N GLU A 115 19.25 -11.04 -14.92
CA GLU A 115 19.92 -11.45 -16.16
C GLU A 115 21.21 -12.25 -15.93
N LYS A 116 21.71 -12.26 -14.69
CA LYS A 116 22.92 -12.99 -14.28
C LYS A 116 22.65 -14.13 -13.29
N ALA A 117 21.37 -14.47 -13.08
CA ALA A 117 20.94 -15.56 -12.21
C ALA A 117 21.07 -16.92 -12.89
#